data_AF-A0A855LGV0-F1
#
_entry.id   AF-A0A855LGV0-F1
#
_cell.length_a   1.000
_cell.length_b   1.000
_cell.length_c   1.000
_cell.angle_alpha   90.00
_cell.angle_beta   90.00
_cell.angle_gamma   90.00
#
_symmetry.space_group_name_H-M   'P 1'
#
loop_
_entity.id
_entity.type
_entity.pdbx_description
1 polymer ?
#
loop_
_entity_poly.entity_id
_entity_poly.type
_entity_poly.pdbx_seq_one_letter_code
_entity_poly.pdbx_strand_id
1 'polypeptide(L)'
;MILGWVLLVVFGASWLLTLLLRRYALSKSLMDIPNARSSHSVPTPRGGGVAIVFSFICALPVVLMGSVMSMEQFVALLGSGLLIALIGFADDHGHIAARWRLLGHFIG
;
A
#
# COMPACT_ATOMS: atom_id res chain seq x y z
N MET A 1 -9.70 -5.41 -23.19
CA MET A 1 -8.85 -4.27 -23.62
C MET A 1 -8.70 -3.20 -22.54
N ILE A 2 -9.79 -2.72 -21.91
CA ILE A 2 -9.74 -1.73 -20.80
C ILE A 2 -8.83 -2.15 -19.63
N LEU A 3 -8.91 -3.41 -19.18
CA LEU A 3 -8.12 -3.89 -18.03
C LEU A 3 -6.60 -3.79 -18.26
N GLY A 4 -6.13 -4.07 -19.48
CA GLY A 4 -4.70 -3.97 -19.81
C GLY A 4 -4.16 -2.55 -19.67
N TRP A 5 -4.94 -1.55 -20.11
CA TRP A 5 -4.58 -0.14 -19.93
C TRP A 5 -4.59 0.27 -18.47
N VAL A 6 -5.60 -0.17 -17.69
CA VAL A 6 -5.65 0.09 -16.24
C VAL A 6 -4.40 -0.48 -15.56
N LEU A 7 -4.00 -1.71 -15.87
CA LEU A 7 -2.80 -2.32 -15.30
C LEU A 7 -1.53 -1.53 -15.63
N LEU A 8 -1.35 -1.10 -16.88
CA LEU A 8 -0.20 -0.28 -17.28
C LEU A 8 -0.17 1.07 -16.55
N VAL A 9 -1.33 1.73 -16.42
CA VAL A 9 -1.45 3.01 -15.70
C VAL A 9 -1.16 2.82 -14.22
N VAL A 10 -1.70 1.77 -13.58
CA VAL A 10 -1.45 1.47 -12.17
C VAL A 10 0.02 1.13 -11.92
N PHE A 11 0.64 0.36 -12.82
CA PHE A 11 2.06 0.08 -12.75
C PHE A 11 2.90 1.37 -12.86
N GLY A 12 2.63 2.21 -13.87
CA GLY A 12 3.32 3.48 -14.06
C GLY A 12 3.13 4.46 -12.89
N ALA A 13 1.89 4.57 -12.38
CA ALA A 13 1.55 5.42 -11.25
C ALA A 13 2.25 4.95 -9.98
N SER A 14 2.20 3.64 -9.66
CA SER A 14 2.86 3.10 -8.48
C SER A 14 4.38 3.25 -8.55
N TRP A 15 4.99 2.98 -9.70
CA TRP A 15 6.41 3.21 -9.93
C TRP A 15 6.82 4.67 -9.70
N LEU A 16 6.10 5.62 -10.31
CA LEU A 16 6.37 7.04 -10.18
C LEU A 16 6.19 7.51 -8.73
N LEU A 17 5.09 7.13 -8.09
CA LEU A 17 4.82 7.47 -6.69
C LEU A 17 5.86 6.90 -5.74
N THR A 18 6.30 5.65 -5.93
CA THR A 18 7.38 5.06 -5.13
C THR A 18 8.69 5.83 -5.32
N LEU A 19 9.03 6.28 -6.53
CA LEU A 19 10.20 7.12 -6.77
C LEU A 19 10.11 8.48 -6.06
N LEU A 20 8.93 9.11 -6.09
CA LEU A 20 8.68 10.39 -5.42
C LEU A 20 8.74 10.24 -3.90
N LEU A 21 8.08 9.22 -3.34
CA LEU A 21 8.11 8.90 -1.91
C LEU A 21 9.51 8.54 -1.45
N ARG A 22 10.30 7.84 -2.26
CA ARG A 22 11.72 7.58 -1.97
C ARG A 22 12.51 8.88 -1.83
N ARG A 23 12.35 9.81 -2.78
CA ARG A 23 13.01 11.12 -2.72
C ARG A 23 12.56 11.92 -1.50
N TYR A 24 11.26 11.91 -1.22
CA TYR A 24 10.70 12.55 -0.03
C TYR A 24 11.27 11.96 1.27
N ALA A 25 11.29 10.64 1.39
CA ALA A 25 11.80 9.93 2.56
C ALA A 25 13.29 10.21 2.79
N LEU A 26 14.10 10.23 1.72
CA LEU A 26 15.51 10.63 1.79
C LEU A 26 15.66 12.09 2.25
N SER A 27 14.82 13.01 1.77
CA SER A 27 14.87 14.43 2.15
C SER A 27 14.40 14.72 3.59
N LYS A 28 13.59 13.82 4.16
CA LYS A 28 13.03 13.94 5.52
C LYS A 28 13.67 12.97 6.51
N SER A 29 14.73 12.25 6.11
CA SER A 29 15.39 11.22 6.92
C SER A 29 14.45 10.15 7.47
N LEU A 30 13.38 9.83 6.73
CA LEU A 30 12.42 8.75 7.05
C LEU A 30 13.03 7.41 6.62
N MET A 31 14.06 6.98 7.35
CA MET A 31 14.86 5.80 7.04
C MET A 31 14.61 4.70 8.08
N ASP A 32 14.48 3.47 7.60
CA ASP A 32 14.55 2.28 8.43
C ASP A 32 16.02 2.02 8.77
N ILE A 33 16.35 1.98 10.05
CA ILE A 33 17.72 1.73 10.52
C ILE A 33 17.83 0.23 10.82
N PRO A 34 18.84 -0.47 10.28
CA PRO A 34 18.98 -1.90 10.50
C PRO A 34 19.10 -2.23 11.99
N ASN A 35 18.35 -3.23 12.43
CA ASN A 35 18.37 -3.76 13.78
C ASN A 35 18.70 -5.27 13.75
N ALA A 36 18.77 -5.93 14.91
CA ALA A 36 19.11 -7.35 15.03
C ALA A 36 18.15 -8.32 14.29
N ARG A 37 17.01 -7.82 13.79
CA ARG A 37 16.02 -8.56 12.99
C ARG A 37 15.98 -8.13 11.53
N SER A 38 16.76 -7.13 11.13
CA SER A 38 16.78 -6.61 9.75
C SER A 38 17.58 -7.52 8.84
N SER A 39 17.04 -7.80 7.64
CA SER A 39 17.75 -8.51 6.55
C SER A 39 18.59 -7.59 5.67
N HIS A 40 18.44 -6.27 5.83
CA HIS A 40 19.23 -5.25 5.15
C HIS A 40 20.36 -4.76 6.05
N SER A 41 21.52 -4.47 5.46
CA SER A 41 22.68 -3.89 6.13
C SER A 41 22.80 -2.37 5.97
N VAL A 42 22.03 -1.79 5.04
CA VAL A 42 22.03 -0.36 4.71
C VAL A 42 20.66 0.22 5.03
N PRO A 43 20.56 1.41 5.64
CA PRO A 43 19.28 2.05 5.92
C PRO A 43 18.44 2.21 4.65
N THR A 44 17.17 1.79 4.71
CA THR A 44 16.26 1.84 3.55
C THR A 44 15.12 2.83 3.78
N PRO A 45 14.69 3.61 2.76
CA PRO A 45 13.57 4.55 2.91
C PRO A 45 12.27 3.83 3.28
N ARG A 46 11.55 4.32 4.30
CA ARG A 46 10.25 3.77 4.72
C ARG A 46 9.09 4.33 3.88
N GLY A 47 7.97 3.61 3.87
CA GLY A 47 6.69 4.10 3.35
C GLY A 47 6.38 3.78 1.88
N GLY A 48 7.17 2.92 1.22
CA GLY A 48 6.92 2.51 -0.17
C GLY A 48 5.54 1.89 -0.41
N GLY A 49 4.96 1.22 0.60
CA GLY A 49 3.63 0.62 0.52
C GLY A 49 2.51 1.64 0.27
N VAL A 50 2.67 2.90 0.70
CA VAL A 50 1.65 3.96 0.51
C VAL A 50 1.41 4.23 -0.98
N ALA A 51 2.46 4.20 -1.81
CA ALA A 51 2.32 4.37 -3.27
C ALA A 51 1.46 3.27 -3.90
N ILE A 52 1.62 2.03 -3.43
CA ILE A 52 0.86 0.87 -3.93
C ILE A 52 -0.60 0.99 -3.52
N VAL A 53 -0.86 1.23 -2.23
CA VAL A 53 -2.23 1.37 -1.69
C VAL A 53 -2.97 2.50 -2.41
N PHE A 54 -2.33 3.66 -2.57
CA PHE A 54 -2.93 4.79 -3.26
C PHE A 54 -3.27 4.47 -4.71
N SER A 55 -2.31 3.88 -5.45
CA SER A 55 -2.52 3.49 -6.85
C SER A 55 -3.64 2.47 -7.01
N PHE A 56 -3.72 1.50 -6.08
CA PHE A 56 -4.77 0.49 -6.05
C PHE A 56 -6.15 1.10 -5.79
N ILE A 57 -6.29 1.93 -4.75
CA ILE A 57 -7.56 2.58 -4.40
C ILE A 57 -8.06 3.47 -5.55
N CYS A 58 -7.17 4.23 -6.20
CA CYS A 58 -7.53 5.05 -7.35
C CYS A 58 -7.98 4.22 -8.57
N ALA A 59 -7.52 2.98 -8.70
CA ALA A 59 -7.91 2.10 -9.79
C ALA A 59 -9.30 1.49 -9.62
N LEU A 60 -9.73 1.24 -8.37
CA LEU A 60 -11.00 0.55 -8.08
C LEU A 60 -12.23 1.23 -8.72
N PRO A 61 -12.41 2.57 -8.67
CA PRO A 61 -13.53 3.23 -9.33
C PRO A 61 -13.51 3.04 -10.86
N VAL A 62 -12.33 3.06 -11.47
CA VAL A 62 -12.17 2.89 -12.93
C VAL A 62 -12.61 1.48 -13.34
N VAL A 63 -12.23 0.47 -12.55
CA VAL A 63 -12.61 -0.93 -12.79
C VAL A 63 -14.11 -1.14 -12.56
N LEU A 64 -14.71 -0.48 -11.56
CA LEU A 64 -16.14 -0.49 -11.30
C LEU A 64 -16.93 0.14 -12.46
N MET A 65 -16.51 1.33 -12.93
CA MET A 65 -17.12 2.03 -14.06
C MET A 65 -17.00 1.24 -15.37
N GLY A 66 -15.93 0.45 -15.52
CA GLY A 66 -15.77 -0.48 -16.64
C GLY A 66 -16.62 -1.75 -16.55
N SER A 67 -17.48 -1.88 -15.53
CA SER A 67 -18.33 -3.05 -15.26
C SER A 67 -17.54 -4.36 -15.14
N VAL A 68 -16.27 -4.27 -14.76
CA VAL A 68 -15.39 -5.45 -14.57
C VAL A 68 -15.59 -6.07 -13.18
N MET A 69 -16.12 -5.30 -12.23
CA MET A 69 -16.43 -5.74 -10.87
C MET A 69 -17.81 -5.22 -10.43
N SER A 70 -18.47 -5.91 -9.50
CA SER A 70 -19.73 -5.47 -8.88
C SER A 70 -19.52 -4.42 -7.79
N MET A 71 -20.57 -3.69 -7.42
CA MET A 71 -20.51 -2.74 -6.30
C MET A 71 -20.11 -3.42 -4.98
N GLU A 72 -20.57 -4.65 -4.76
CA GLU A 72 -20.23 -5.46 -3.58
C GLU A 72 -18.73 -5.76 -3.53
N GLN A 73 -18.15 -6.18 -4.65
CA GLN A 73 -16.70 -6.42 -4.77
C GLN A 73 -15.90 -5.14 -4.56
N PHE A 74 -16.38 -4.01 -5.09
CA PHE A 74 -15.76 -2.71 -4.89
C PHE A 74 -15.72 -2.32 -3.41
N VAL A 75 -16.86 -2.40 -2.72
CA VAL A 75 -16.94 -2.07 -1.29
C VAL A 75 -16.08 -3.02 -0.46
N ALA A 76 -16.10 -4.33 -0.76
CA ALA A 76 -15.28 -5.31 -0.09
C ALA A 76 -13.78 -5.00 -0.24
N LEU A 77 -13.30 -4.83 -1.48
CA LEU A 77 -11.89 -4.55 -1.76
C LEU A 77 -11.41 -3.19 -1.22
N LEU A 78 -12.26 -2.16 -1.33
CA LEU A 78 -11.93 -0.84 -0.80
C LEU A 78 -11.88 -0.87 0.73
N GLY A 79 -12.88 -1.48 1.38
CA GLY A 79 -12.99 -1.57 2.83
C GLY A 79 -11.86 -2.40 3.45
N SER A 80 -11.69 -3.64 3.02
CA SER A 80 -10.65 -4.53 3.54
C SER A 80 -9.25 -4.03 3.18
N GLY A 81 -9.06 -3.57 1.93
CA GLY A 81 -7.80 -3.02 1.46
C GLY A 81 -7.35 -1.81 2.28
N LEU A 82 -8.27 -0.89 2.59
CA LEU A 82 -7.96 0.27 3.42
C LEU A 82 -7.68 -0.13 4.87
N LEU A 83 -8.47 -1.05 5.44
CA LEU A 83 -8.26 -1.55 6.80
C LEU A 83 -6.87 -2.19 6.95
N ILE A 84 -6.51 -3.09 6.04
CA ILE A 84 -5.21 -3.78 6.03
C ILE A 84 -4.08 -2.76 5.82
N ALA A 85 -4.25 -1.80 4.91
CA ALA A 85 -3.27 -0.75 4.68
C ALA A 85 -3.04 0.12 5.92
N LEU A 86 -4.10 0.49 6.64
CA LEU A 86 -4.00 1.27 7.87
C LEU A 86 -3.31 0.50 8.99
N ILE A 87 -3.63 -0.78 9.16
CA ILE A 87 -2.97 -1.66 10.14
C ILE A 87 -1.48 -1.78 9.81
N GLY A 88 -1.14 -2.07 8.55
CA GLY A 88 0.25 -2.17 8.11
C GLY A 88 1.01 -0.86 8.29
N PHE A 89 0.39 0.27 7.93
CA PHE A 89 1.00 1.60 8.12
C PHE A 89 1.23 1.93 9.60
N ALA A 90 0.29 1.58 10.48
CA ALA A 90 0.44 1.80 11.91
C ALA A 90 1.49 0.88 12.54
N ASP A 91 1.63 -0.37 12.07
CA ASP A 91 2.70 -1.31 12.47
C ASP A 91 4.09 -0.83 11.99
N ASP A 92 4.16 -0.20 10.81
CA ASP A 92 5.40 0.38 10.28
C ASP A 92 5.88 1.61 11.09
N HIS A 93 4.97 2.31 11.79
CA HIS A 93 5.28 3.52 12.57
C HIS A 93 5.27 3.31 14.09
N GLY A 94 4.76 2.18 14.59
CA GLY A 94 4.67 1.89 16.02
C GLY A 94 4.67 0.39 16.31
N HIS A 95 4.98 0.01 17.55
CA HIS A 95 4.92 -1.38 17.96
C HIS A 95 3.47 -1.81 18.25
N ILE A 96 2.76 -2.29 17.23
CA ILE A 96 1.47 -2.95 17.42
C ILE A 96 1.72 -4.39 17.90
N ALA A 97 1.04 -4.80 18.99
CA ALA A 97 1.14 -6.17 19.45
C ALA A 97 0.59 -7.13 18.38
N ALA A 98 1.32 -8.21 18.08
CA ALA A 98 0.99 -9.16 17.01
C ALA A 98 -0.47 -9.68 17.05
N ARG A 99 -1.07 -9.78 18.24
CA ARG A 99 -2.48 -10.16 18.44
C ARG A 99 -3.46 -9.21 17.74
N TRP A 100 -3.21 -7.91 17.78
CA TRP A 100 -4.11 -6.91 17.17
C TRP A 100 -3.93 -6.85 15.65
N ARG A 101 -2.70 -7.05 15.18
CA ARG A 101 -2.41 -7.18 13.75
C ARG A 101 -3.11 -8.41 13.15
N LEU A 102 -3.02 -9.56 13.82
CA LEU A 102 -3.70 -10.77 13.38
C LEU A 102 -5.22 -10.60 13.35
N LEU A 103 -5.83 -10.08 14.41
CA LEU A 103 -7.27 -9.82 14.44
C LEU A 103 -7.71 -8.90 13.30
N GLY A 104 -6.97 -7.84 13.04
CA GLY A 104 -7.26 -6.93 11.94
C GLY A 104 -7.18 -7.58 10.55
N HIS A 105 -6.21 -8.46 10.33
CA HIS A 105 -6.11 -9.25 9.07
C HIS A 105 -7.19 -10.33 8.94
N PHE A 106 -7.78 -10.82 10.02
CA PHE A 106 -8.89 -11.78 9.96
C PHE A 106 -10.26 -11.10 9.78
N ILE A 107 -10.38 -9.84 10.21
CA ILE A 107 -11.62 -9.06 10.09
C ILE A 107 -11.75 -8.41 8.71
N GLY A 108 -10.63 -7.95 8.13
CA GLY A 108 -10.58 -7.38 6.77
C GLY A 108 -10.52 -8.47 5.71
#